data_AF-A0A2G6KDA5-F1
#
_entry.id   AF-A0A2G6KDA5-F1
#
_cell.length_a   1.000
_cell.length_b   1.000
_cell.length_c   1.000
_cell.angle_alpha   90.00
_cell.angle_beta   90.00
_cell.angle_gamma   90.00
#
_symmetry.space_group_name_H-M   'P 1'
#
loop_
_entity.id
_entity.type
_entity.pdbx_description
1 polymer ?
#
loop_
_entity_poly.entity_id
_entity_poly.type
_entity_poly.pdbx_seq_one_letter_code
_entity_poly.pdbx_strand_id
1 'polypeptide(L)'
;MKRISINIDNISQFDLRLAKNPRVIAIAQEVVAQTLEERAQKLHDLQQRIRDGKADLFEERVHTKLFEKRKAEWVLLLHQNLPIIEEELQKRCRQSQSPLQQEPASKASESQKAARENIRQSHSELLDFLATQKPPTPSPLSSRKTTITTSDTESTHRTHDIIIGGLLVLGLLLSVGYVLSSEKAEPPPLTFQEQRQGRSEEQRLAEEVDREIQEQFDAAAQEIRSGKFDIGKIQLLELATAHPQSLHAENAYILLADTYRLRQDQPDEALHYYQRFLELYPESRQIGLTQLKMGFSYEDLGDTSNAQTTYRLIIDRDGEKSRVGQLALDRLLKLEASK
;
A
#
# COMPACT_ATOMS: atom_id res chain seq x y z
N MET A 1 33.71 -19.33 -21.30
CA MET A 1 32.98 -18.74 -20.15
C MET A 1 32.62 -17.29 -20.48
N LYS A 2 31.33 -16.90 -20.47
CA LYS A 2 30.94 -15.48 -20.68
C LYS A 2 31.52 -14.63 -19.55
N ARG A 3 32.41 -13.67 -19.83
CA ARG A 3 32.94 -12.74 -18.81
C ARG A 3 31.78 -11.93 -18.22
N ILE A 4 31.73 -11.80 -16.90
CA ILE A 4 30.84 -10.85 -16.23
C ILE A 4 31.57 -9.51 -16.29
N SER A 5 30.95 -8.50 -16.90
CA SER A 5 31.45 -7.13 -16.88
C SER A 5 30.65 -6.34 -15.85
N ILE A 6 31.35 -5.63 -14.97
CA ILE A 6 30.72 -4.76 -13.97
C ILE A 6 30.54 -3.39 -14.64
N ASN A 7 29.28 -2.99 -14.86
CA ASN A 7 28.94 -1.62 -15.20
C ASN A 7 28.23 -1.00 -13.99
N ILE A 8 28.78 0.11 -13.47
CA ILE A 8 28.27 0.82 -12.29
C ILE A 8 26.81 1.23 -12.46
N ASP A 9 26.38 1.57 -13.69
CA ASP A 9 25.01 2.01 -13.99
C ASP A 9 23.98 0.87 -13.87
N ASN A 10 24.44 -0.39 -13.91
CA ASN A 10 23.58 -1.58 -13.83
C ASN A 10 23.59 -2.21 -12.42
N ILE A 11 24.29 -1.60 -11.45
CA ILE A 11 24.33 -2.12 -10.08
C ILE A 11 23.14 -1.56 -9.30
N SER A 12 22.16 -2.41 -8.98
CA SER A 12 21.03 -1.99 -8.15
C SER A 12 21.46 -1.74 -6.69
N GLN A 13 20.77 -0.84 -5.99
CA GLN A 13 20.98 -0.64 -4.54
C GLN A 13 20.72 -1.93 -3.74
N PHE A 14 19.85 -2.82 -4.24
CA PHE A 14 19.60 -4.12 -3.64
C PHE A 14 20.82 -5.04 -3.76
N ASP A 15 21.48 -5.10 -4.92
CA ASP A 15 22.68 -5.90 -5.14
C ASP A 15 23.86 -5.42 -4.28
N LEU A 16 24.00 -4.10 -4.11
CA LEU A 16 24.97 -3.52 -3.17
C LEU A 16 24.67 -3.91 -1.72
N ARG A 17 23.40 -3.93 -1.31
CA ARG A 17 23.02 -4.37 0.04
C ARG A 17 23.31 -5.85 0.26
N LEU A 18 23.11 -6.71 -0.74
CA LEU A 18 23.49 -8.12 -0.70
C LEU A 18 25.02 -8.27 -0.57
N ALA A 19 25.78 -7.52 -1.37
CA ALA A 19 27.25 -7.57 -1.37
C ALA A 19 27.88 -7.03 -0.07
N LYS A 20 27.19 -6.17 0.68
CA LYS A 20 27.63 -5.66 1.99
C LYS A 20 27.30 -6.58 3.16
N ASN A 21 26.41 -7.55 2.99
CA ASN A 21 25.92 -8.38 4.09
C ASN A 21 26.77 -9.66 4.25
N PRO A 22 27.52 -9.84 5.35
CA PRO A 22 28.44 -10.97 5.52
C PRO A 22 27.73 -12.33 5.54
N ARG A 23 26.49 -12.40 6.04
CA ARG A 23 25.69 -13.63 6.03
C ARG A 23 25.36 -14.06 4.59
N VAL A 24 25.02 -13.10 3.74
CA VAL A 24 24.72 -13.33 2.32
C VAL A 24 25.97 -13.80 1.56
N ILE A 25 27.14 -13.26 1.87
CA ILE A 25 28.41 -13.67 1.26
C ILE A 25 28.74 -15.13 1.57
N ALA A 26 28.59 -15.56 2.82
CA ALA A 26 28.83 -16.96 3.21
C ALA A 26 27.93 -17.92 2.42
N ILE A 27 26.64 -17.59 2.27
CA ILE A 27 25.68 -18.39 1.50
C ILE A 27 26.02 -18.36 0.01
N ALA A 28 26.40 -17.19 -0.53
CA ALA A 28 26.79 -17.07 -1.93
C ALA A 28 28.04 -17.91 -2.24
N GLN A 29 29.01 -18.00 -1.32
CA GLN A 29 30.17 -18.89 -1.45
C GLN A 29 29.74 -20.36 -1.45
N GLU A 30 28.83 -20.76 -0.56
CA GLU A 30 28.28 -22.12 -0.52
C GLU A 30 27.54 -22.49 -1.81
N VAL A 31 26.72 -21.56 -2.33
CA VAL A 31 26.01 -21.74 -3.60
C VAL A 31 27.00 -21.87 -4.75
N VAL A 32 28.03 -21.02 -4.81
CA VAL A 32 29.03 -21.07 -5.90
C VAL A 32 29.85 -22.36 -5.86
N ALA A 33 30.08 -22.94 -4.68
CA ALA A 33 30.79 -24.21 -4.52
C ALA A 33 30.00 -25.44 -5.02
N GLN A 34 28.68 -25.31 -5.20
CA GLN A 34 27.81 -26.41 -5.64
C GLN A 34 27.70 -26.50 -7.16
N THR A 35 27.43 -27.72 -7.65
CA THR A 35 27.12 -28.00 -9.06
C THR A 35 25.75 -27.42 -9.46
N LEU A 36 25.51 -27.31 -10.77
CA LEU A 36 24.24 -26.77 -11.28
C LEU A 36 23.03 -27.64 -10.91
N GLU A 37 23.21 -28.96 -10.83
CA GLU A 37 22.17 -29.91 -10.44
C GLU A 37 21.83 -29.79 -8.95
N GLU A 38 22.84 -29.68 -8.09
CA GLU A 38 22.64 -29.48 -6.64
C GLU A 38 21.94 -28.16 -6.34
N ARG A 39 22.29 -27.08 -7.05
CA ARG A 39 21.62 -25.78 -6.91
C ARG A 39 20.14 -25.86 -7.30
N ALA A 40 19.83 -26.56 -8.39
CA ALA A 40 18.45 -26.74 -8.84
C ALA A 40 17.64 -27.55 -7.82
N GLN A 41 18.25 -28.59 -7.23
CA GLN A 41 17.62 -29.39 -6.18
C GLN A 41 17.35 -28.58 -4.91
N LYS A 42 18.33 -27.79 -4.44
CA LYS A 42 18.17 -26.90 -3.28
C LYS A 42 17.13 -25.82 -3.52
N LEU A 43 17.05 -25.27 -4.74
CA LEU A 43 16.01 -24.31 -5.11
C LEU A 43 14.62 -24.95 -5.07
N HIS A 44 14.47 -26.18 -5.56
CA HIS A 44 13.20 -26.90 -5.53
C HIS A 44 12.75 -27.19 -4.08
N ASP A 45 13.65 -27.68 -3.24
CA ASP A 45 13.38 -27.93 -1.81
C ASP A 45 12.98 -26.63 -1.08
N LEU A 46 13.71 -25.54 -1.34
CA LEU A 46 13.38 -24.22 -0.82
C LEU A 46 11.98 -23.76 -1.25
N GLN A 47 11.58 -23.96 -2.51
CA GLN A 47 10.24 -23.61 -2.99
C GLN A 47 9.13 -24.43 -2.31
N GLN A 48 9.38 -25.71 -2.01
CA GLN A 48 8.46 -26.52 -1.23
C GLN A 48 8.31 -25.99 0.20
N ARG A 49 9.42 -25.66 0.86
CA ARG A 49 9.41 -25.10 2.21
C ARG A 49 8.67 -23.76 2.27
N ILE A 50 8.78 -22.92 1.23
CA ILE A 50 8.01 -21.67 1.10
C ILE A 50 6.51 -21.96 1.01
N ARG A 51 6.09 -22.91 0.14
CA ARG A 51 4.68 -23.29 0.00
C ARG A 51 4.07 -23.82 1.30
N ASP A 52 4.86 -24.57 2.05
CA ASP A 52 4.46 -25.13 3.34
C ASP A 52 4.44 -24.11 4.48
N GLY A 53 4.85 -22.85 4.24
CA GLY A 53 5.01 -21.83 5.29
C GLY A 53 6.13 -22.14 6.29
N LYS A 54 7.08 -23.02 5.92
CA LYS A 54 8.21 -23.48 6.75
C LYS A 54 9.53 -22.76 6.44
N ALA A 55 9.59 -22.01 5.35
CA ALA A 55 10.75 -21.18 5.02
C ALA A 55 10.67 -19.84 5.74
N ASP A 56 11.82 -19.32 6.18
CA ASP A 56 11.88 -17.98 6.73
C ASP A 56 11.88 -16.90 5.62
N LEU A 57 11.60 -15.65 5.98
CA LEU A 57 11.55 -14.53 5.04
C LEU A 57 12.89 -14.23 4.34
N PHE A 58 14.00 -14.68 4.94
CA PHE A 58 15.33 -14.49 4.39
C PHE A 58 15.63 -15.55 3.32
N GLU A 59 15.28 -16.80 3.57
CA GLU A 59 15.29 -17.89 2.61
C GLU A 59 14.38 -17.56 1.41
N GLU A 60 13.17 -17.07 1.67
CA GLU A 60 12.21 -16.69 0.63
C GLU A 60 12.72 -15.56 -0.29
N ARG A 61 13.40 -14.55 0.26
CA ARG A 61 13.76 -13.33 -0.50
C ARG A 61 15.22 -13.26 -0.95
N VAL A 62 16.12 -13.98 -0.27
CA VAL A 62 17.56 -13.93 -0.50
C VAL A 62 18.08 -15.25 -1.05
N HIS A 63 17.73 -16.40 -0.46
CA HIS A 63 18.21 -17.69 -1.00
C HIS A 63 17.64 -17.93 -2.39
N THR A 64 16.33 -17.70 -2.60
CA THR A 64 15.69 -17.81 -3.93
C THR A 64 16.44 -17.03 -5.00
N LYS A 65 16.87 -15.80 -4.67
CA LYS A 65 17.63 -14.91 -5.55
C LYS A 65 19.07 -15.41 -5.76
N LEU A 66 19.75 -15.87 -4.71
CA LEU A 66 21.13 -16.38 -4.83
C LEU A 66 21.21 -17.65 -5.68
N PHE A 67 20.18 -18.49 -5.67
CA PHE A 67 20.08 -19.68 -6.52
C PHE A 67 19.70 -19.35 -7.99
N GLU A 68 19.37 -18.09 -8.32
CA GLU A 68 19.19 -17.68 -9.72
C GLU A 68 20.50 -17.77 -10.50
N LYS A 69 20.40 -17.99 -11.81
CA LYS A 69 21.54 -18.24 -12.68
C LYS A 69 22.54 -17.07 -12.63
N ARG A 70 23.74 -17.35 -12.11
CA ARG A 70 24.87 -16.42 -11.98
C ARG A 70 24.73 -15.32 -10.91
N LYS A 71 23.67 -15.35 -10.09
CA LYS A 71 23.40 -14.27 -9.12
C LYS A 71 24.35 -14.33 -7.93
N ALA A 72 24.63 -15.51 -7.39
CA ALA A 72 25.63 -15.67 -6.33
C ALA A 72 27.03 -15.23 -6.80
N GLU A 73 27.42 -15.60 -8.02
CA GLU A 73 28.68 -15.17 -8.63
C GLU A 73 28.73 -13.64 -8.81
N TRP A 74 27.62 -13.02 -9.20
CA TRP A 74 27.50 -11.56 -9.30
C TRP A 74 27.67 -10.87 -7.95
N VAL A 75 26.99 -11.36 -6.90
CA VAL A 75 27.07 -10.79 -5.55
C VAL A 75 28.50 -10.90 -4.97
N LEU A 76 29.18 -12.03 -5.18
CA LEU A 76 30.58 -12.19 -4.76
C LEU A 76 31.53 -11.26 -5.51
N LEU A 77 31.31 -11.09 -6.82
CA LEU A 77 32.08 -10.16 -7.63
C LEU A 77 31.91 -8.71 -7.16
N LEU A 78 30.69 -8.30 -6.81
CA LEU A 78 30.43 -6.99 -6.23
C LEU A 78 31.10 -6.81 -4.87
N HIS A 79 31.06 -7.83 -4.01
CA HIS A 79 31.70 -7.81 -2.70
C HIS A 79 33.23 -7.60 -2.81
N GLN A 80 33.87 -8.28 -3.76
CA GLN A 80 35.31 -8.14 -4.00
C GLN A 80 35.71 -6.74 -4.49
N ASN A 81 34.82 -6.07 -5.23
CA ASN A 81 35.08 -4.75 -5.83
C ASN A 81 34.40 -3.60 -5.06
N LEU A 82 33.84 -3.88 -3.88
CA LEU A 82 33.09 -2.93 -3.08
C LEU A 82 33.83 -1.59 -2.83
N PRO A 83 35.12 -1.56 -2.43
CA PRO A 83 35.80 -0.28 -2.17
C PRO A 83 35.90 0.60 -3.42
N ILE A 84 36.14 0.01 -4.59
CA ILE A 84 36.24 0.72 -5.87
C ILE A 84 34.86 1.24 -6.28
N ILE A 85 33.82 0.42 -6.11
CA ILE A 85 32.44 0.81 -6.45
C ILE A 85 31.96 1.96 -5.55
N GLU A 86 32.26 1.92 -4.25
CA GLU A 86 31.88 2.97 -3.30
C GLU A 86 32.60 4.30 -3.59
N GLU A 87 33.89 4.24 -3.94
CA GLU A 87 34.68 5.42 -4.31
C GLU A 87 34.10 6.11 -5.56
N GLU A 88 33.76 5.35 -6.60
CA GLU A 88 33.19 5.88 -7.84
C GLU A 88 31.77 6.44 -7.65
N LEU A 89 30.95 5.80 -6.80
CA LEU A 89 29.64 6.35 -6.43
C LEU A 89 29.79 7.67 -5.66
N GLN A 90 30.77 7.78 -4.76
CA GLN A 90 31.01 9.00 -3.99
C GLN A 90 31.53 10.15 -4.87
N LYS A 91 32.39 9.87 -5.85
CA LYS A 91 32.85 10.86 -6.84
C LYS A 91 31.68 11.43 -7.64
N ARG A 92 30.74 10.60 -8.08
CA ARG A 92 29.52 11.05 -8.79
C ARG A 92 28.63 11.94 -7.93
N CYS A 93 28.44 11.62 -6.64
CA CYS A 93 27.68 12.46 -5.71
C CYS A 93 28.34 13.84 -5.49
N ARG A 94 29.68 13.90 -5.42
CA ARG A 94 30.40 15.17 -5.26
C ARG A 94 30.36 16.03 -6.53
N GLN A 95 30.41 15.41 -7.71
CA GLN A 95 30.32 16.13 -8.99
C GLN A 95 28.93 16.74 -9.24
N SER A 96 27.90 16.20 -8.60
CA SER A 96 26.52 16.72 -8.68
C SER A 96 26.20 17.80 -7.63
N GLN A 97 27.11 18.10 -6.70
CA GLN A 97 26.97 19.16 -5.70
C GLN A 97 28.04 20.25 -5.89
N SER A 98 27.66 21.40 -6.46
CA SER A 98 28.48 22.62 -6.56
C SER A 98 27.58 23.86 -6.36
N PRO A 99 28.08 25.03 -5.95
CA PRO A 99 27.91 25.52 -4.58
C PRO A 99 27.04 26.78 -4.49
N LEU A 100 25.82 26.64 -3.93
CA LEU A 100 25.03 27.76 -3.44
C LEU A 100 24.24 27.28 -2.21
N GLN A 101 24.77 27.56 -1.01
CA GLN A 101 24.03 27.91 0.22
C GLN A 101 24.92 27.71 1.45
N GLN A 102 25.45 28.82 1.96
CA GLN A 102 25.83 28.99 3.35
C GLN A 102 25.29 30.35 3.79
N GLU A 103 24.26 30.38 4.65
CA GLU A 103 24.01 31.50 5.59
C GLU A 103 23.29 30.98 6.85
N PRO A 104 23.47 31.63 8.03
CA PRO A 104 23.28 31.00 9.34
C PRO A 104 21.98 31.39 10.07
N ALA A 105 21.56 30.48 10.97
CA ALA A 105 20.35 30.55 11.78
C ALA A 105 20.46 31.47 13.02
N SER A 106 19.45 32.29 13.28
CA SER A 106 18.92 32.60 14.63
C SER A 106 17.66 33.49 14.55
N LYS A 107 16.66 33.25 15.43
CA LYS A 107 15.43 34.02 15.74
C LYS A 107 14.04 33.44 15.38
N ALA A 108 13.78 32.14 15.61
CA ALA A 108 12.43 31.56 15.36
C ALA A 108 11.77 30.82 16.55
N SER A 109 12.17 31.03 17.80
CA SER A 109 11.87 30.07 18.89
C SER A 109 10.76 30.42 19.89
N GLU A 110 10.06 31.56 19.81
CA GLU A 110 9.03 31.90 20.82
C GLU A 110 7.58 31.71 20.35
N SER A 111 7.27 31.98 19.07
CA SER A 111 5.91 31.79 18.52
C SER A 111 5.50 30.31 18.44
N GLN A 112 6.46 29.41 18.28
CA GLN A 112 6.24 27.97 18.20
C GLN A 112 5.91 27.33 19.56
N LYS A 113 6.23 27.99 20.67
CA LYS A 113 6.04 27.43 22.02
C LYS A 113 4.58 27.58 22.50
N ALA A 114 3.96 28.73 22.23
CA ALA A 114 2.56 28.99 22.58
C ALA A 114 1.55 28.13 21.79
N ALA A 115 1.85 27.83 20.52
CA ALA A 115 1.01 26.94 19.70
C ALA A 115 0.98 25.50 20.24
N ARG A 116 2.09 25.03 20.83
CA ARG A 116 2.21 23.68 21.41
C ARG A 116 1.38 23.48 22.68
N GLU A 117 1.12 24.54 23.44
CA GLU A 117 0.32 24.47 24.68
C GLU A 117 -1.18 24.31 24.38
N ASN A 118 -1.69 25.00 23.35
CA ASN A 118 -3.11 24.92 22.92
C ASN A 118 -3.46 23.56 22.31
N ILE A 119 -2.53 22.96 21.56
CA ILE A 119 -2.70 21.62 20.96
C ILE A 119 -2.83 20.54 22.05
N ARG A 120 -2.14 20.73 23.19
CA ARG A 120 -2.11 19.79 24.32
C ARG A 120 -3.47 19.61 25.01
N GLN A 121 -4.36 20.62 24.99
CA GLN A 121 -5.68 20.53 25.60
C GLN A 121 -6.69 19.76 24.72
N SER A 122 -6.69 20.03 23.41
CA SER A 122 -7.62 19.40 22.44
C SER A 122 -7.46 17.87 22.31
N HIS A 123 -6.25 17.36 22.56
CA HIS A 123 -5.92 15.95 22.41
C HIS A 123 -6.51 15.06 23.53
N SER A 124 -6.86 15.65 24.69
CA SER A 124 -7.43 14.89 25.82
C SER A 124 -8.92 14.58 25.65
N GLU A 125 -9.67 15.45 24.98
CA GLU A 125 -11.13 15.34 24.77
C GLU A 125 -11.47 14.22 23.76
N LEU A 126 -10.58 13.95 22.81
CA LEU A 126 -10.74 12.92 21.78
C LEU A 126 -10.51 11.50 22.36
N LEU A 127 -9.67 11.38 23.39
CA LEU A 127 -9.39 10.11 24.09
C LEU A 127 -10.55 9.67 24.99
N ASP A 128 -11.25 10.60 25.65
CA ASP A 128 -12.46 10.30 26.44
C ASP A 128 -13.65 9.88 25.54
N PHE A 129 -13.75 10.44 24.34
CA PHE A 129 -14.78 10.06 23.36
C PHE A 129 -14.61 8.61 22.87
N LEU A 130 -13.37 8.18 22.59
CA LEU A 130 -13.06 6.83 22.11
C LEU A 130 -13.18 5.75 23.20
N ALA A 131 -13.02 6.12 24.47
CA ALA A 131 -13.17 5.20 25.61
C ALA A 131 -14.61 4.72 25.86
N THR A 132 -15.63 5.36 25.25
CA THR A 132 -17.05 5.03 25.45
C THR A 132 -17.66 4.09 24.42
N GLN A 133 -16.93 3.74 23.35
CA GLN A 133 -17.45 2.89 22.27
C GLN A 133 -17.10 1.41 22.50
N LYS A 134 -18.13 0.56 22.66
CA LYS A 134 -17.96 -0.88 22.84
C LYS A 134 -17.93 -1.59 21.47
N PRO A 135 -16.99 -2.51 21.21
CA PRO A 135 -16.86 -3.15 19.90
C PRO A 135 -18.02 -4.12 19.60
N PRO A 136 -18.50 -4.20 18.34
CA PRO A 136 -19.50 -5.18 17.93
C PRO A 136 -18.91 -6.59 17.88
N THR A 137 -19.69 -7.56 18.37
CA THR A 137 -19.33 -8.99 18.40
C THR A 137 -19.72 -9.65 17.08
N PRO A 138 -18.87 -10.47 16.45
CA PRO A 138 -19.25 -11.20 15.25
C PRO A 138 -20.14 -12.41 15.63
N SER A 139 -21.36 -12.46 15.09
CA SER A 139 -22.23 -13.65 15.15
C SER A 139 -22.11 -14.49 13.87
N PRO A 140 -22.11 -15.83 13.96
CA PRO A 140 -22.08 -16.70 12.79
C PRO A 140 -23.49 -16.94 12.20
N LEU A 141 -23.51 -17.35 10.94
CA LEU A 141 -24.69 -17.64 10.12
C LEU A 141 -25.73 -18.54 10.82
N SER A 142 -27.02 -18.18 10.72
CA SER A 142 -28.12 -19.12 10.93
C SER A 142 -29.29 -18.83 9.97
N SER A 143 -29.54 -19.78 9.08
CA SER A 143 -30.73 -19.89 8.25
C SER A 143 -31.98 -20.11 9.12
N ARG A 144 -32.98 -19.24 9.02
CA ARG A 144 -34.29 -19.48 9.65
C ARG A 144 -35.41 -19.39 8.61
N LYS A 145 -36.05 -20.54 8.36
CA LYS A 145 -37.38 -20.67 7.76
C LYS A 145 -38.39 -19.95 8.65
N THR A 146 -39.18 -19.06 8.07
CA THR A 146 -40.29 -18.42 8.77
C THR A 146 -41.58 -19.15 8.39
N THR A 147 -42.12 -19.90 9.35
CA THR A 147 -43.51 -20.35 9.35
C THR A 147 -44.38 -19.16 9.73
N ILE A 148 -45.35 -18.80 8.90
CA ILE A 148 -46.32 -17.75 9.18
C ILE A 148 -47.49 -18.38 9.93
N THR A 149 -47.66 -18.01 11.19
CA THR A 149 -48.87 -18.22 11.99
C THR A 149 -49.86 -17.11 11.65
N THR A 150 -51.06 -17.53 11.26
CA THR A 150 -52.24 -16.69 11.05
C THR A 150 -52.77 -16.16 12.38
N SER A 151 -53.11 -14.88 12.44
CA SER A 151 -54.08 -14.36 13.39
C SER A 151 -55.08 -13.50 12.63
N ASP A 152 -56.32 -13.96 12.64
CA ASP A 152 -57.50 -13.23 12.24
C ASP A 152 -57.71 -12.00 13.13
N THR A 153 -58.01 -10.85 12.52
CA THR A 153 -58.92 -9.87 13.11
C THR A 153 -59.78 -9.24 12.02
N GLU A 154 -61.09 -9.37 12.23
CA GLU A 154 -62.18 -8.87 11.41
C GLU A 154 -62.28 -7.33 11.38
N SER A 155 -62.67 -6.85 10.19
CA SER A 155 -63.64 -5.78 9.98
C SER A 155 -63.25 -4.32 10.31
N THR A 156 -62.79 -3.61 9.29
CA THR A 156 -63.35 -2.30 8.92
C THR A 156 -63.38 -2.18 7.38
N HIS A 157 -64.46 -2.70 6.80
CA HIS A 157 -64.69 -2.72 5.36
C HIS A 157 -65.15 -1.36 4.82
N ARG A 158 -64.53 -0.93 3.71
CA ARG A 158 -65.15 -0.53 2.41
C ARG A 158 -64.61 0.74 1.74
N THR A 159 -63.91 1.64 2.41
CA THR A 159 -63.41 2.87 1.75
C THR A 159 -61.93 2.79 1.36
N HIS A 160 -61.11 2.08 2.13
CA HIS A 160 -59.67 1.99 1.87
C HIS A 160 -59.35 0.99 0.74
N ASP A 161 -60.13 -0.08 0.58
CA ASP A 161 -59.94 -1.07 -0.50
C ASP A 161 -60.21 -0.49 -1.90
N ILE A 162 -61.12 0.48 -2.02
CA ILE A 162 -61.40 1.15 -3.31
C ILE A 162 -60.27 2.12 -3.65
N ILE A 163 -59.71 2.82 -2.66
CA ILE A 163 -58.60 3.76 -2.87
C ILE A 163 -57.31 2.99 -3.19
N ILE A 164 -57.03 1.90 -2.46
CA ILE A 164 -55.87 1.03 -2.70
C ILE A 164 -56.02 0.30 -4.03
N GLY A 165 -57.22 -0.22 -4.33
CA GLY A 165 -57.53 -0.82 -5.63
C GLY A 165 -57.39 0.17 -6.78
N GLY A 166 -57.85 1.41 -6.60
CA GLY A 166 -57.70 2.49 -7.58
C GLY A 166 -56.24 2.88 -7.82
N LEU A 167 -55.42 2.99 -6.76
CA LEU A 167 -53.98 3.24 -6.85
C LEU A 167 -53.23 2.08 -7.49
N LEU A 168 -53.63 0.83 -7.22
CA LEU A 168 -53.05 -0.35 -7.86
C LEU A 168 -53.41 -0.43 -9.34
N VAL A 169 -54.66 -0.14 -9.71
CA VAL A 169 -55.08 -0.11 -11.12
C VAL A 169 -54.44 1.06 -11.85
N LEU A 170 -54.33 2.24 -11.22
CA LEU A 170 -53.63 3.38 -11.80
C LEU A 170 -52.13 3.13 -11.95
N GLY A 171 -51.50 2.50 -10.94
CA GLY A 171 -50.11 2.06 -10.99
C GLY A 171 -49.89 1.01 -12.08
N LEU A 172 -50.84 0.09 -12.25
CA LEU A 172 -50.82 -0.93 -13.30
C LEU A 172 -51.07 -0.34 -14.69
N LEU A 173 -51.93 0.68 -14.81
CA LEU A 173 -52.15 1.41 -16.05
C LEU A 173 -50.95 2.31 -16.39
N LEU A 174 -50.29 2.89 -15.40
CA LEU A 174 -49.03 3.63 -15.58
C LEU A 174 -47.88 2.68 -15.93
N SER A 175 -47.82 1.49 -15.35
CA SER A 175 -46.80 0.49 -15.70
C SER A 175 -47.06 -0.10 -17.09
N VAL A 176 -48.32 -0.38 -17.44
CA VAL A 176 -48.71 -0.85 -18.78
C VAL A 176 -48.51 0.27 -19.80
N GLY A 177 -48.78 1.52 -19.46
CA GLY A 177 -48.48 2.69 -20.29
C GLY A 177 -46.97 2.89 -20.48
N TYR A 178 -46.17 2.67 -19.44
CA TYR A 178 -44.71 2.68 -19.51
C TYR A 178 -44.18 1.54 -20.40
N VAL A 179 -44.75 0.34 -20.29
CA VAL A 179 -44.40 -0.84 -21.12
C VAL A 179 -44.87 -0.68 -22.58
N LEU A 180 -46.01 -0.03 -22.83
CA LEU A 180 -46.52 0.24 -24.18
C LEU A 180 -45.85 1.47 -24.83
N SER A 181 -45.35 2.42 -24.03
CA SER A 181 -44.56 3.57 -24.53
C SER A 181 -43.06 3.26 -24.61
N SER A 182 -42.58 2.14 -24.05
CA SER A 182 -41.21 1.66 -24.24
C SER A 182 -41.08 0.89 -25.56
N GLU A 183 -41.48 1.50 -26.67
CA GLU A 183 -41.13 1.04 -28.01
C GLU A 183 -39.68 1.46 -28.34
N LYS A 184 -38.76 1.22 -27.41
CA LYS A 184 -37.34 1.22 -27.69
C LYS A 184 -37.04 -0.22 -28.04
N ALA A 185 -37.03 -0.52 -29.34
CA ALA A 185 -36.67 -1.81 -29.90
C ALA A 185 -35.58 -2.45 -29.03
N GLU A 186 -35.87 -3.61 -28.43
CA GLU A 186 -34.85 -4.35 -27.69
C GLU A 186 -33.66 -4.49 -28.63
N PRO A 187 -32.46 -4.01 -28.25
CA PRO A 187 -31.30 -4.17 -29.12
C PRO A 187 -31.18 -5.66 -29.43
N PRO A 188 -30.94 -6.03 -30.71
CA PRO A 188 -30.85 -7.42 -31.09
C PRO A 188 -29.90 -8.14 -30.12
N PRO A 189 -30.24 -9.36 -29.68
CA PRO A 189 -29.42 -10.08 -28.73
C PRO A 189 -27.99 -10.15 -29.28
N LEU A 190 -27.05 -9.52 -28.57
CA LEU A 190 -25.66 -9.43 -28.97
C LEU A 190 -25.16 -10.83 -29.29
N THR A 191 -24.65 -11.04 -30.49
CA THR A 191 -24.10 -12.33 -30.86
C THR A 191 -22.92 -12.65 -29.95
N PHE A 192 -22.64 -13.94 -29.75
CA PHE A 192 -21.49 -14.38 -28.95
C PHE A 192 -20.15 -13.78 -29.42
N GLN A 193 -20.07 -13.44 -30.72
CA GLN A 193 -18.90 -12.80 -31.33
C GLN A 193 -18.82 -11.30 -31.01
N GLU A 194 -19.93 -10.58 -31.05
CA GLU A 194 -20.02 -9.17 -30.64
C GLU A 194 -19.83 -8.99 -29.13
N GLN A 195 -20.32 -9.93 -28.30
CA GLN A 195 -20.01 -9.93 -26.86
C GLN A 195 -18.52 -10.18 -26.57
N ARG A 196 -17.87 -11.05 -27.35
CA ARG A 196 -16.42 -11.29 -27.23
C ARG A 196 -15.59 -10.10 -27.71
N GLN A 197 -16.02 -9.44 -28.79
CA GLN A 197 -15.38 -8.24 -29.32
C GLN A 197 -15.58 -7.05 -28.38
N GLY A 198 -16.80 -6.81 -27.90
CA GLY A 198 -17.09 -5.76 -26.92
C GLY A 198 -16.34 -5.95 -25.60
N ARG A 199 -16.28 -7.18 -25.07
CA ARG A 199 -15.44 -7.49 -23.88
C ARG A 199 -13.96 -7.26 -24.17
N SER A 200 -13.49 -7.53 -25.39
CA SER A 200 -12.10 -7.26 -25.79
C SER A 200 -11.82 -5.77 -25.99
N GLU A 201 -12.80 -4.98 -26.42
CA GLU A 201 -12.68 -3.52 -26.57
C GLU A 201 -12.77 -2.79 -25.22
N GLU A 202 -13.69 -3.20 -24.34
CA GLU A 202 -13.77 -2.70 -22.97
C GLU A 202 -12.48 -2.98 -22.18
N GLN A 203 -11.91 -4.19 -22.34
CA GLN A 203 -10.62 -4.53 -21.74
C GLN A 203 -9.49 -3.67 -22.28
N ARG A 204 -9.43 -3.44 -23.60
CA ARG A 204 -8.41 -2.56 -24.19
C ARG A 204 -8.55 -1.12 -23.72
N LEU A 205 -9.77 -0.61 -23.61
CA LEU A 205 -10.02 0.74 -23.13
C LEU A 205 -9.61 0.86 -21.65
N ALA A 206 -9.92 -0.14 -20.82
CA ALA A 206 -9.48 -0.17 -19.43
C ALA A 206 -7.95 -0.22 -19.32
N GLU A 207 -7.27 -1.04 -20.12
CA GLU A 207 -5.80 -1.11 -20.17
C GLU A 207 -5.16 0.20 -20.65
N GLU A 208 -5.81 0.92 -21.58
CA GLU A 208 -5.34 2.23 -22.05
C GLU A 208 -5.50 3.30 -20.97
N VAL A 209 -6.64 3.32 -20.27
CA VAL A 209 -6.88 4.22 -19.13
C VAL A 209 -5.88 3.93 -18.01
N ASP A 210 -5.67 2.67 -17.64
CA ASP A 210 -4.68 2.30 -16.62
C ASP A 210 -3.26 2.73 -17.01
N ARG A 211 -2.90 2.62 -18.31
CA ARG A 211 -1.61 3.10 -18.82
C ARG A 211 -1.49 4.61 -18.71
N GLU A 212 -2.53 5.35 -19.08
CA GLU A 212 -2.55 6.82 -18.96
C GLU A 212 -2.39 7.26 -17.50
N ILE A 213 -3.12 6.62 -16.58
CA ILE A 213 -3.00 6.88 -15.14
C ILE A 213 -1.57 6.59 -14.66
N GLN A 214 -0.97 5.48 -15.11
CA GLN A 214 0.41 5.15 -14.77
C GLN A 214 1.39 6.21 -15.27
N GLU A 215 1.25 6.67 -16.51
CA GLU A 215 2.11 7.71 -17.09
C GLU A 215 1.99 9.05 -16.34
N GLN A 216 0.77 9.45 -15.98
CA GLN A 216 0.54 10.64 -15.15
C GLN A 216 1.21 10.51 -13.77
N PHE A 217 1.09 9.34 -13.14
CA PHE A 217 1.74 9.05 -11.86
C PHE A 217 3.27 9.12 -11.97
N ASP A 218 3.84 8.50 -13.00
CA ASP A 218 5.28 8.45 -13.22
C ASP A 218 5.86 9.84 -13.50
N ALA A 219 5.12 10.67 -14.24
CA ALA A 219 5.47 12.07 -14.47
C ALA A 219 5.47 12.88 -13.16
N ALA A 220 4.43 12.76 -12.35
CA ALA A 220 4.35 13.46 -11.05
C ALA A 220 5.45 13.01 -10.08
N ALA A 221 5.73 11.70 -10.04
CA ALA A 221 6.82 11.14 -9.26
C ALA A 221 8.19 11.64 -9.75
N GLN A 222 8.37 11.85 -11.06
CA GLN A 222 9.57 12.44 -11.63
C GLN A 222 9.75 13.91 -11.22
N GLU A 223 8.68 14.70 -11.21
CA GLU A 223 8.72 16.09 -10.74
C GLU A 223 9.16 16.15 -9.26
N ILE A 224 8.60 15.27 -8.41
CA ILE A 224 9.06 15.12 -7.02
C ILE A 224 10.55 14.76 -6.96
N ARG A 225 11.01 13.75 -7.72
CA ARG A 225 12.43 13.34 -7.74
C ARG A 225 13.34 14.49 -8.16
N SER A 226 12.92 15.30 -9.12
CA SER A 226 13.66 16.47 -9.61
C SER A 226 13.73 17.65 -8.63
N GLY A 227 13.02 17.57 -7.49
CA GLY A 227 13.03 18.59 -6.44
C GLY A 227 11.87 19.57 -6.51
N LYS A 228 11.04 19.52 -7.56
CA LYS A 228 9.82 20.33 -7.71
C LYS A 228 8.66 19.68 -6.95
N PHE A 229 8.78 19.67 -5.63
CA PHE A 229 7.87 18.96 -4.76
C PHE A 229 6.42 19.46 -4.87
N ASP A 230 6.20 20.78 -4.85
CA ASP A 230 4.85 21.34 -4.87
C ASP A 230 4.08 20.99 -6.15
N ILE A 231 4.76 21.03 -7.30
CA ILE A 231 4.18 20.67 -8.60
C ILE A 231 3.77 19.20 -8.61
N GLY A 232 4.72 18.31 -8.27
CA GLY A 232 4.41 16.88 -8.25
C GLY A 232 3.37 16.50 -7.20
N LYS A 233 3.27 17.23 -6.08
CA LYS A 233 2.20 17.05 -5.10
C LYS A 233 0.83 17.38 -5.66
N ILE A 234 0.70 18.52 -6.34
CA ILE A 234 -0.56 18.91 -7.00
C ILE A 234 -0.97 17.82 -8.01
N GLN A 235 -0.04 17.40 -8.87
CA GLN A 235 -0.30 16.38 -9.89
C GLN A 235 -0.73 15.03 -9.28
N LEU A 236 -0.09 14.59 -8.19
CA LEU A 236 -0.47 13.35 -7.51
C LEU A 236 -1.86 13.43 -6.89
N LEU A 237 -2.22 14.56 -6.29
CA LEU A 237 -3.56 14.76 -5.70
C LEU A 237 -4.63 14.87 -6.79
N GLU A 238 -4.35 15.57 -7.89
CA GLU A 238 -5.23 15.62 -9.07
C GLU A 238 -5.46 14.22 -9.64
N LEU A 239 -4.41 13.42 -9.82
CA LEU A 239 -4.54 12.02 -10.24
C LEU A 239 -5.40 11.21 -9.28
N ALA A 240 -5.15 11.32 -7.97
CA ALA A 240 -5.89 10.56 -6.96
C ALA A 240 -7.38 10.94 -6.90
N THR A 241 -7.70 12.21 -7.14
CA THR A 241 -9.08 12.72 -7.20
C THR A 241 -9.79 12.35 -8.50
N ALA A 242 -9.07 12.34 -9.63
CA ALA A 242 -9.61 11.94 -10.92
C ALA A 242 -9.84 10.42 -11.01
N HIS A 243 -8.96 9.62 -10.39
CA HIS A 243 -8.94 8.17 -10.51
C HIS A 243 -8.93 7.44 -9.15
N PRO A 244 -9.90 7.68 -8.26
CA PRO A 244 -9.87 7.23 -6.86
C PRO A 244 -9.93 5.71 -6.67
N GLN A 245 -10.28 4.94 -7.70
CA GLN A 245 -10.31 3.47 -7.64
C GLN A 245 -9.01 2.83 -8.15
N SER A 246 -8.10 3.63 -8.72
CA SER A 246 -6.87 3.11 -9.30
C SER A 246 -5.84 2.77 -8.22
N LEU A 247 -4.99 1.77 -8.49
CA LEU A 247 -3.85 1.46 -7.63
C LEU A 247 -2.84 2.63 -7.57
N HIS A 248 -2.81 3.48 -8.58
CA HIS A 248 -1.95 4.67 -8.59
C HIS A 248 -2.47 5.79 -7.70
N ALA A 249 -3.79 5.90 -7.50
CA ALA A 249 -4.36 6.85 -6.55
C ALA A 249 -4.01 6.49 -5.10
N GLU A 250 -4.06 5.20 -4.72
CA GLU A 250 -3.61 4.76 -3.40
C GLU A 250 -2.09 5.00 -3.21
N ASN A 251 -1.29 4.73 -4.26
CA ASN A 251 0.15 4.97 -4.25
C ASN A 251 0.52 6.45 -4.18
N ALA A 252 -0.32 7.35 -4.67
CA ALA A 252 -0.09 8.79 -4.63
C ALA A 252 0.02 9.30 -3.20
N TYR A 253 -0.90 8.88 -2.31
CA TYR A 253 -0.86 9.25 -0.89
C TYR A 253 0.36 8.67 -0.17
N ILE A 254 0.71 7.41 -0.45
CA ILE A 254 1.92 6.78 0.14
C ILE A 254 3.19 7.51 -0.34
N LEU A 255 3.30 7.83 -1.62
CA LEU A 255 4.46 8.52 -2.19
C LEU A 255 4.60 9.94 -1.61
N LEU A 256 3.50 10.66 -1.43
CA LEU A 256 3.50 11.96 -0.76
C LEU A 256 3.99 11.84 0.67
N ALA A 257 3.43 10.92 1.44
CA ALA A 257 3.82 10.69 2.83
C ALA A 257 5.29 10.29 2.96
N ASP A 258 5.78 9.36 2.13
CA ASP A 258 7.19 8.97 2.08
C ASP A 258 8.09 10.15 1.74
N THR A 259 7.65 11.03 0.83
CA THR A 259 8.42 12.21 0.44
C THR A 259 8.49 13.24 1.57
N TYR A 260 7.37 13.52 2.24
CA TYR A 260 7.33 14.41 3.39
C TYR A 260 8.26 13.94 4.50
N ARG A 261 8.21 12.65 4.83
CA ARG A 261 9.07 12.07 5.87
C ARG A 261 10.54 12.03 5.48
N LEU A 262 10.87 11.50 4.30
CA LEU A 262 12.24 11.16 3.93
C LEU A 262 13.02 12.30 3.26
N ARG A 263 12.32 13.28 2.68
CA ARG A 263 12.96 14.35 1.90
C ARG A 263 12.67 15.75 2.41
N GLN A 264 11.48 15.99 2.97
CA GLN A 264 11.12 17.31 3.52
C GLN A 264 11.40 17.41 5.03
N ASP A 265 11.74 16.31 5.70
CA ASP A 265 11.94 16.26 7.16
C ASP A 265 10.69 16.76 7.94
N GLN A 266 9.51 16.45 7.39
CA GLN A 266 8.20 16.82 7.93
C GLN A 266 7.39 15.54 8.23
N PRO A 267 7.75 14.79 9.27
CA PRO A 267 7.10 13.53 9.62
C PRO A 267 5.65 13.70 10.12
N ASP A 268 5.27 14.89 10.60
CA ASP A 268 3.91 15.28 10.93
C ASP A 268 3.00 15.37 9.68
N GLU A 269 3.47 16.03 8.63
CA GLU A 269 2.78 16.04 7.33
C GLU A 269 2.73 14.63 6.73
N ALA A 270 3.80 13.85 6.87
CA ALA A 270 3.79 12.46 6.42
C ALA A 270 2.68 11.63 7.07
N LEU A 271 2.49 11.77 8.40
CA LEU A 271 1.41 11.12 9.12
C LEU A 271 0.04 11.53 8.60
N HIS A 272 -0.16 12.82 8.26
CA HIS A 272 -1.40 13.28 7.66
C HIS A 272 -1.74 12.51 6.37
N TYR A 273 -0.78 12.38 5.44
CA TYR A 273 -1.02 11.66 4.18
C TYR A 273 -1.16 10.16 4.37
N TYR A 274 -0.45 9.54 5.31
CA TYR A 274 -0.67 8.14 5.65
C TYR A 274 -2.06 7.90 6.26
N GLN A 275 -2.53 8.78 7.14
CA GLN A 275 -3.88 8.71 7.70
C GLN A 275 -4.93 8.85 6.60
N ARG A 276 -4.76 9.80 5.67
CA ARG A 276 -5.63 9.92 4.49
C ARG A 276 -5.67 8.65 3.65
N PHE A 277 -4.53 8.00 3.44
CA PHE A 277 -4.51 6.71 2.77
C PHE A 277 -5.36 5.66 3.52
N LEU A 278 -5.23 5.57 4.85
CA LEU A 278 -6.00 4.60 5.64
C LEU A 278 -7.50 4.89 5.64
N GLU A 279 -7.88 6.17 5.62
CA GLU A 279 -9.28 6.62 5.54
C GLU A 279 -9.91 6.31 4.17
N LEU A 280 -9.18 6.58 3.08
CA LEU A 280 -9.68 6.47 1.72
C LEU A 280 -9.59 5.05 1.15
N TYR A 281 -8.62 4.25 1.62
CA TYR A 281 -8.33 2.91 1.09
C TYR A 281 -8.30 1.84 2.20
N PRO A 282 -9.38 1.64 2.96
CA PRO A 282 -9.44 0.70 4.09
C PRO A 282 -9.36 -0.78 3.69
N GLU A 283 -9.49 -1.09 2.40
CA GLU A 283 -9.38 -2.45 1.85
C GLU A 283 -8.05 -2.67 1.09
N SER A 284 -7.15 -1.69 1.11
CA SER A 284 -5.87 -1.80 0.41
C SER A 284 -5.00 -2.90 1.01
N ARG A 285 -4.28 -3.62 0.14
CA ARG A 285 -3.27 -4.60 0.57
C ARG A 285 -2.04 -3.94 1.19
N GLN A 286 -1.92 -2.62 1.10
CA GLN A 286 -0.75 -1.87 1.59
C GLN A 286 -0.92 -1.35 3.03
N ILE A 287 -2.07 -1.54 3.68
CA ILE A 287 -2.38 -0.95 5.00
C ILE A 287 -1.33 -1.30 6.06
N GLY A 288 -0.89 -2.56 6.16
CA GLY A 288 0.15 -2.95 7.12
C GLY A 288 1.48 -2.25 6.86
N LEU A 289 1.88 -2.17 5.59
CA LEU A 289 3.10 -1.47 5.20
C LEU A 289 3.01 0.04 5.47
N THR A 290 1.86 0.65 5.20
CA THR A 290 1.59 2.06 5.48
C THR A 290 1.60 2.36 6.97
N GLN A 291 0.96 1.52 7.80
CA GLN A 291 1.02 1.65 9.25
C GLN A 291 2.45 1.50 9.79
N LEU A 292 3.26 0.60 9.22
CA LEU A 292 4.66 0.47 9.60
C LEU A 292 5.43 1.78 9.32
N LYS A 293 5.15 2.42 8.18
CA LYS A 293 5.73 3.74 7.83
C LYS A 293 5.22 4.86 8.73
N MET A 294 3.96 4.82 9.17
CA MET A 294 3.45 5.72 10.21
C MET A 294 4.20 5.53 11.52
N GLY A 295 4.45 4.29 11.94
CA GLY A 295 5.29 3.97 13.09
C GLY A 295 6.66 4.62 13.00
N PHE A 296 7.34 4.52 11.84
CA PHE A 296 8.61 5.22 11.62
C PHE A 296 8.47 6.75 11.72
N SER A 297 7.37 7.32 11.22
CA SER A 297 7.11 8.76 11.30
C SER A 297 6.91 9.22 12.75
N TYR A 298 6.23 8.42 13.57
CA TYR A 298 6.11 8.68 15.02
C TYR A 298 7.47 8.59 15.72
N GLU A 299 8.34 7.65 15.35
CA GLU A 299 9.71 7.59 15.87
C GLU A 299 10.54 8.81 15.45
N ASP A 300 10.41 9.27 14.19
CA ASP A 300 11.07 10.47 13.67
C ASP A 300 10.62 11.72 14.46
N LEU A 301 9.37 11.76 14.92
CA LEU A 301 8.83 12.81 15.81
C LEU A 301 9.24 12.65 17.29
N GLY A 302 9.89 11.55 17.68
CA GLY A 302 10.15 11.20 19.07
C GLY A 302 8.89 10.78 19.86
N ASP A 303 7.77 10.54 19.17
CA ASP A 303 6.53 10.05 19.77
C ASP A 303 6.56 8.53 19.92
N THR A 304 7.39 8.08 20.84
CA THR A 304 7.57 6.66 21.15
C THR A 304 6.26 5.97 21.54
N SER A 305 5.33 6.71 22.18
CA SER A 305 4.05 6.14 22.62
C SER A 305 3.17 5.75 21.43
N ASN A 306 3.01 6.67 20.48
CA ASN A 306 2.23 6.39 19.26
C ASN A 306 2.94 5.40 18.34
N ALA A 307 4.28 5.42 18.27
CA ALA A 307 5.04 4.41 17.56
C ALA A 307 4.79 3.00 18.11
N GLN A 308 4.91 2.81 19.44
CA GLN A 308 4.64 1.53 20.10
C GLN A 308 3.21 1.05 19.87
N THR A 309 2.23 1.95 20.00
CA THR A 309 0.81 1.64 19.75
C THR A 309 0.58 1.19 18.32
N THR A 310 1.16 1.91 17.36
CA THR A 310 1.06 1.57 15.92
C THR A 310 1.69 0.20 15.64
N TYR A 311 2.85 -0.11 16.22
CA TYR A 311 3.49 -1.41 16.04
C TYR A 311 2.69 -2.56 16.65
N ARG A 312 2.12 -2.36 17.84
CA ARG A 312 1.21 -3.36 18.45
C ARG A 312 -0.01 -3.61 17.59
N LEU A 313 -0.63 -2.56 17.03
CA LEU A 313 -1.77 -2.70 16.13
C LEU A 313 -1.45 -3.55 14.89
N ILE A 314 -0.27 -3.37 14.30
CA ILE A 314 0.20 -4.17 13.16
C ILE A 314 0.36 -5.63 13.58
N ILE A 315 0.99 -5.87 14.74
CA ILE A 315 1.19 -7.21 15.28
C ILE A 315 -0.15 -7.92 15.55
N ASP A 316 -1.10 -7.22 16.15
CA ASP A 316 -2.42 -7.76 16.48
C ASP A 316 -3.23 -8.10 15.21
N ARG A 317 -3.15 -7.25 14.18
CA ARG A 317 -3.90 -7.46 12.94
C ARG A 317 -3.27 -8.48 12.00
N ASP A 318 -1.98 -8.32 11.69
CA ASP A 318 -1.29 -9.12 10.68
C ASP A 318 -0.61 -10.36 11.29
N GLY A 319 -0.48 -10.41 12.61
CA GLY A 319 0.22 -11.44 13.35
C GLY A 319 1.73 -11.23 13.37
N GLU A 320 2.37 -11.59 14.49
CA GLU A 320 3.82 -11.50 14.70
C GLU A 320 4.66 -12.23 13.64
N LYS A 321 4.11 -13.29 13.03
CA LYS A 321 4.80 -14.10 12.02
C LYS A 321 4.80 -13.46 10.63
N SER A 322 3.90 -12.52 10.37
CA SER A 322 3.86 -11.81 9.09
C SER A 322 5.09 -10.94 8.90
N ARG A 323 5.47 -10.67 7.66
CA ARG A 323 6.64 -9.82 7.37
C ARG A 323 6.55 -8.45 8.03
N VAL A 324 5.37 -7.83 7.99
CA VAL A 324 5.14 -6.50 8.56
C VAL A 324 5.08 -6.60 10.09
N GLY A 325 4.44 -7.64 10.64
CA GLY A 325 4.41 -7.91 12.07
C GLY A 325 5.79 -8.16 12.68
N GLN A 326 6.67 -8.90 12.01
CA GLN A 326 8.06 -9.09 12.47
C GLN A 326 8.84 -7.78 12.51
N LEU A 327 8.68 -6.92 11.49
CA LEU A 327 9.30 -5.60 11.46
C LEU A 327 8.77 -4.72 12.58
N ALA A 328 7.45 -4.71 12.80
CA ALA A 328 6.82 -3.97 13.88
C ALA A 328 7.30 -4.46 15.25
N LEU A 329 7.43 -5.78 15.44
CA LEU A 329 7.95 -6.38 16.68
C LEU A 329 9.40 -5.99 16.96
N ASP A 330 10.28 -6.05 15.94
CA ASP A 330 11.68 -5.61 16.10
C ASP A 330 11.78 -4.14 16.52
N ARG A 331 10.96 -3.26 15.93
CA ARG A 331 10.92 -1.84 16.33
C ARG A 331 10.37 -1.65 17.73
N LEU A 332 9.28 -2.35 18.07
CA LEU A 332 8.67 -2.30 19.40
C LEU A 332 9.68 -2.67 20.50
N LEU A 333 10.40 -3.79 20.32
CA LEU A 333 11.41 -4.25 21.27
C LEU A 333 12.56 -3.23 21.44
N LYS A 334 12.99 -2.58 20.36
CA LYS A 334 14.04 -1.53 20.42
C LYS A 334 13.57 -0.31 21.22
N LEU A 335 12.32 0.10 21.03
CA LEU A 335 11.74 1.23 21.75
C LEU A 335 11.53 0.92 23.23
N GLU A 336 11.20 -0.32 23.57
CA GLU A 336 11.04 -0.76 24.97
C GLU A 336 12.39 -0.91 25.69
N ALA A 337 13.45 -1.32 24.97
CA ALA A 337 14.80 -1.45 25.51
C ALA A 337 15.54 -0.11 25.70
N SER A 338 15.01 0.98 25.14
CA SER A 338 15.61 2.32 25.21
C SER A 338 15.11 3.16 26.41
N LYS A 339 14.30 2.57 27.30
CA LYS A 339 13.88 3.12 28.60
C LYS A 339 14.85 2.69 29.69
#